data_AF-A0AAD9X363-F1
#
_entry.id   AF-A0AAD9X363-F1
#
_cell.length_a   1.000
_cell.length_b   1.000
_cell.length_c   1.000
_cell.angle_alpha   90.00
_cell.angle_beta   90.00
_cell.angle_gamma   90.00
#
_symmetry.space_group_name_H-M   'P 1'
#
loop_
_entity.id
_entity.type
_entity.pdbx_description
1 polymer ?
#
loop_
_entity_poly.entity_id
_entity_poly.type
_entity_poly.pdbx_seq_one_letter_code
_entity_poly.pdbx_strand_id
1 'polypeptide(L)'
;MSVCSVSLAFFSGWCFQLCPFVVAFQGNSTVKKVILNRPHMLNALTYEMLSQMIHKLKVYENDSKVRLVILKGTGRAFCTGGDVVALYNFMTAGHWSFGASFFKKFLNLEYLVATYKKPLVALTDGMVMGGGAGVSMLARFKIITENTVLAMPEAAIGSYVGETYLLSRLPGYLGEYLGLTGAQLDGAEIIACGLATHFVRSKDLQQLENALSEMATSETIEISQLISKFVGKPNLKQSSAINRLEIVNKCFSGETVEDILLALEKQIENGREEKWIVDAINSMKSSTPTGLKLFLRSVREGRRYNQEGCMLLEYAVICHVIRRTVSNDFYKGVNAKLLGKGKKPEWQPSKLELVEEEMVERCFGRVDEAEWEPLQLPPRSNLVQDNNMASKL
;
A
#
# COMPACT_ATOMS: atom_id res chain seq x y z
N MET A 1 -17.87 -70.76 -2.70
CA MET A 1 -17.63 -69.68 -1.72
C MET A 1 -16.58 -68.77 -2.34
N SER A 2 -16.97 -67.89 -3.26
CA SER A 2 -17.24 -66.46 -3.03
C SER A 2 -16.11 -65.76 -2.28
N VAL A 3 -15.21 -65.12 -3.04
CA VAL A 3 -14.32 -64.07 -2.54
C VAL A 3 -14.92 -62.76 -3.06
N CYS A 4 -15.45 -61.96 -2.15
CA CYS A 4 -16.12 -60.71 -2.46
C CYS A 4 -15.57 -59.61 -1.55
N SER A 5 -15.19 -58.47 -2.15
CA SER A 5 -14.97 -57.14 -1.56
C SER A 5 -13.78 -56.97 -0.59
N VAL A 6 -12.99 -55.89 -0.56
CA VAL A 6 -13.32 -54.46 -0.72
C VAL A 6 -12.16 -53.68 -1.37
N SER A 7 -12.56 -52.79 -2.27
CA SER A 7 -11.91 -51.66 -2.95
C SER A 7 -10.64 -51.04 -2.35
N LEU A 8 -9.64 -50.80 -3.21
CA LEU A 8 -8.53 -49.85 -3.02
C LEU A 8 -8.63 -48.79 -4.13
N ALA A 9 -9.41 -47.74 -3.87
CA ALA A 9 -9.40 -46.52 -4.68
C ALA A 9 -9.83 -45.32 -3.82
N PHE A 10 -9.16 -44.19 -4.09
CA PHE A 10 -9.37 -42.84 -3.54
C PHE A 10 -8.78 -42.53 -2.16
N PHE A 11 -7.63 -41.86 -2.17
CA PHE A 11 -7.46 -40.52 -1.57
C PHE A 11 -6.23 -39.84 -2.21
N SER A 12 -6.44 -39.33 -3.43
CA SER A 12 -5.63 -38.24 -3.96
C SER A 12 -6.26 -36.93 -3.50
N GLY A 13 -5.56 -36.20 -2.64
CA GLY A 13 -6.00 -34.87 -2.26
C GLY A 13 -5.33 -34.36 -0.99
N TRP A 14 -4.76 -33.17 -1.08
CA TRP A 14 -4.37 -32.31 0.03
C TRP A 14 -3.05 -32.66 0.72
N CYS A 15 -1.97 -32.72 -0.06
CA CYS A 15 -0.67 -32.29 0.46
C CYS A 15 -0.47 -30.82 0.05
N PHE A 16 -1.14 -29.89 0.75
CA PHE A 16 -0.71 -28.50 0.76
C PHE A 16 0.63 -28.49 1.50
N GLN A 17 1.70 -28.62 0.73
CA GLN A 17 3.06 -28.53 1.20
C GLN A 17 3.22 -27.15 1.85
N LEU A 18 3.30 -27.13 3.18
CA LEU A 18 3.71 -25.98 3.98
C LEU A 18 5.01 -25.44 3.36
N CYS A 19 4.94 -24.39 2.54
CA CYS A 19 6.13 -23.64 2.18
C CYS A 19 6.62 -22.99 3.47
N PRO A 20 7.76 -23.40 4.04
CA PRO A 20 8.17 -22.93 5.37
C PRO A 20 8.61 -21.46 5.36
N PHE A 21 8.77 -20.84 4.19
CA PHE A 21 9.26 -19.47 4.04
C PHE A 21 8.15 -18.55 3.54
N VAL A 22 7.69 -17.65 4.42
CA VAL A 22 6.74 -16.57 4.12
C VAL A 22 7.34 -15.50 3.20
N VAL A 23 8.67 -15.38 3.19
CA VAL A 23 9.45 -14.65 2.19
C VAL A 23 10.57 -15.56 1.70
N ALA A 24 10.65 -15.77 0.38
CA ALA A 24 11.74 -16.53 -0.22
C ALA A 24 12.83 -15.59 -0.73
N PHE A 25 14.08 -15.99 -0.50
CA PHE A 25 15.27 -15.25 -0.92
C PHE A 25 16.08 -16.12 -1.88
N GLN A 26 16.23 -15.68 -3.13
CA GLN A 26 16.84 -16.46 -4.22
C GLN A 26 17.76 -15.58 -5.05
N GLY A 27 18.42 -16.16 -6.07
CA GLY A 27 19.24 -15.43 -7.04
C GLY A 27 20.66 -15.98 -7.14
N ASN A 28 21.43 -15.40 -8.06
CA ASN A 28 22.82 -15.77 -8.30
C ASN A 28 23.78 -14.83 -7.53
N SER A 29 25.05 -14.77 -7.91
CA SER A 29 26.05 -13.93 -7.24
C SER A 29 25.79 -12.43 -7.39
N THR A 30 25.24 -11.99 -8.53
CA THR A 30 25.06 -10.56 -8.87
C THR A 30 23.63 -10.07 -8.66
N VAL A 31 22.63 -10.91 -8.91
CA VAL A 31 21.22 -10.54 -8.82
C VAL A 31 20.55 -11.33 -7.71
N LYS A 32 19.92 -10.61 -6.79
CA LYS A 32 19.16 -11.20 -5.69
C LYS A 32 17.67 -10.96 -5.87
N LYS A 33 16.86 -11.91 -5.39
CA LYS A 33 15.40 -11.86 -5.43
C LYS A 33 14.84 -11.90 -4.01
N VAL A 34 13.87 -11.03 -3.75
CA VAL A 34 13.02 -11.01 -2.57
C VAL A 34 11.61 -11.34 -3.04
N ILE A 35 11.09 -12.48 -2.61
CA ILE A 35 9.84 -13.03 -3.14
C ILE A 35 8.84 -13.18 -2.00
N LEU A 36 7.75 -12.41 -2.05
CA LEU A 36 6.64 -12.56 -1.11
C LEU A 36 5.91 -13.87 -1.41
N ASN A 37 5.92 -14.80 -0.45
CA ASN A 37 5.52 -16.19 -0.66
C ASN A 37 4.41 -16.61 0.29
N ARG A 38 3.34 -15.79 0.36
CA ARG A 38 2.14 -16.05 1.15
C ARG A 38 0.87 -15.85 0.29
N PRO A 39 0.76 -16.54 -0.86
CA PRO A 39 -0.26 -16.23 -1.87
C PRO A 39 -1.69 -16.49 -1.39
N HIS A 40 -1.88 -17.43 -0.45
CA HIS A 40 -3.18 -17.73 0.16
C HIS A 40 -3.72 -16.57 1.02
N MET A 41 -2.83 -15.69 1.50
CA MET A 41 -3.17 -14.45 2.21
C MET A 41 -2.86 -13.20 1.36
N LEU A 42 -2.80 -13.36 0.04
CA LEU A 42 -2.52 -12.27 -0.91
C LEU A 42 -1.24 -11.50 -0.61
N ASN A 43 -0.24 -12.19 -0.04
CA ASN A 43 1.04 -11.62 0.35
C ASN A 43 0.92 -10.45 1.35
N ALA A 44 -0.10 -10.48 2.22
CA ALA A 44 -0.20 -9.55 3.34
C ALA A 44 1.00 -9.70 4.30
N LEU A 45 1.66 -8.58 4.59
CA LEU A 45 2.93 -8.49 5.30
C LEU A 45 2.76 -8.64 6.81
N THR A 46 3.38 -9.67 7.38
CA THR A 46 3.46 -9.88 8.83
C THR A 46 4.71 -9.20 9.40
N TYR A 47 4.75 -9.02 10.72
CA TYR A 47 5.94 -8.49 11.43
C TYR A 47 7.22 -9.30 11.12
N GLU A 48 7.09 -10.61 10.99
CA GLU A 48 8.17 -11.51 10.63
C GLU A 48 8.67 -11.25 9.20
N MET A 49 7.76 -11.15 8.23
CA MET A 49 8.11 -10.85 6.84
C MET A 49 8.87 -9.52 6.74
N LEU A 50 8.37 -8.47 7.41
CA LEU A 50 9.04 -7.16 7.47
C LEU A 50 10.47 -7.29 8.03
N SER A 51 10.63 -8.06 9.11
CA SER A 51 11.93 -8.27 9.75
C SER A 51 12.91 -8.99 8.82
N GLN A 52 12.46 -10.06 8.15
CA GLN A 52 13.27 -10.81 7.20
C GLN A 52 13.67 -9.95 5.99
N MET A 53 12.72 -9.18 5.43
CA MET A 53 12.96 -8.30 4.29
C MET A 53 13.97 -7.19 4.62
N ILE A 54 13.78 -6.45 5.73
CA ILE A 54 14.70 -5.39 6.15
C ILE A 54 16.11 -5.95 6.35
N HIS A 55 16.23 -7.09 7.04
CA HIS A 55 17.52 -7.72 7.28
C HIS A 55 18.20 -8.11 5.96
N LYS A 56 17.50 -8.82 5.07
CA LYS A 56 18.09 -9.31 3.81
C LYS A 56 18.40 -8.19 2.83
N LEU A 57 17.55 -7.17 2.73
CA LEU A 57 17.82 -5.98 1.92
C LEU A 57 19.08 -5.26 2.42
N LYS A 58 19.25 -5.08 3.73
CA LYS A 58 20.50 -4.50 4.27
C LYS A 58 21.74 -5.36 3.97
N VAL A 59 21.62 -6.68 4.02
CA VAL A 59 22.72 -7.59 3.62
C VAL A 59 23.06 -7.41 2.14
N TYR A 60 22.07 -7.44 1.25
CA TYR A 60 22.26 -7.29 -0.18
C TYR A 60 22.80 -5.91 -0.57
N GLU A 61 22.37 -4.86 0.13
CA GLU A 61 22.88 -3.52 -0.08
C GLU A 61 24.39 -3.40 0.21
N ASN A 62 24.88 -4.07 1.26
CA ASN A 62 26.29 -4.01 1.66
C ASN A 62 27.20 -5.03 0.96
N ASP A 63 26.64 -6.05 0.30
CA ASP A 63 27.43 -7.07 -0.43
C ASP A 63 27.94 -6.50 -1.77
N SER A 64 29.26 -6.31 -1.91
CA SER A 64 29.87 -5.75 -3.13
C SER A 64 29.65 -6.56 -4.41
N LYS A 65 29.26 -7.85 -4.29
CA LYS A 65 28.93 -8.70 -5.44
C LYS A 65 27.53 -8.45 -5.96
N VAL A 66 26.59 -8.05 -5.10
CA VAL A 66 25.20 -7.79 -5.50
C VAL A 66 25.11 -6.47 -6.26
N ARG A 67 24.54 -6.53 -7.46
CA ARG A 67 24.37 -5.42 -8.40
C ARG A 67 22.92 -4.97 -8.54
N LEU A 68 21.98 -5.90 -8.41
CA LEU A 68 20.55 -5.69 -8.64
C LEU A 68 19.74 -6.50 -7.65
N VAL A 69 18.63 -5.93 -7.17
CA VAL A 69 17.62 -6.66 -6.39
C VAL A 69 16.28 -6.64 -7.12
N ILE A 70 15.65 -7.80 -7.25
CA ILE A 70 14.29 -7.95 -7.77
C ILE A 70 13.35 -8.21 -6.58
N LEU A 71 12.26 -7.45 -6.48
CA LEU A 71 11.18 -7.66 -5.52
C LEU A 71 9.93 -8.11 -6.28
N LYS A 72 9.35 -9.25 -5.91
CA LYS A 72 8.11 -9.76 -6.52
C LYS A 72 7.22 -10.50 -5.54
N GLY A 73 5.95 -10.68 -5.91
CA GLY A 73 5.01 -11.55 -5.20
C GLY A 73 4.78 -12.86 -5.94
N THR A 74 4.19 -13.84 -5.24
CA THR A 74 3.68 -15.09 -5.81
C THR A 74 2.16 -15.09 -5.87
N GLY A 75 1.59 -15.82 -6.82
CA GLY A 75 0.14 -15.96 -6.96
C GLY A 75 -0.53 -14.73 -7.58
N ARG A 76 -1.79 -14.48 -7.20
CA ARG A 76 -2.66 -13.46 -7.83
C ARG A 76 -2.50 -12.03 -7.31
N ALA A 77 -1.62 -11.83 -6.33
CA ALA A 77 -1.39 -10.54 -5.70
C ALA A 77 0.10 -10.30 -5.58
N PHE A 78 0.54 -9.08 -5.82
CA PHE A 78 1.87 -8.68 -5.42
C PHE A 78 1.93 -8.59 -3.89
N CYS A 79 1.11 -7.70 -3.30
CA CYS A 79 1.03 -7.47 -1.86
C CYS A 79 -0.22 -6.63 -1.52
N THR A 80 -1.04 -7.08 -0.57
CA THR A 80 -2.23 -6.34 -0.10
C THR A 80 -1.99 -5.57 1.21
N GLY A 81 -0.76 -5.12 1.45
CA GLY A 81 -0.41 -4.31 2.61
C GLY A 81 -0.11 -5.15 3.86
N GLY A 82 -0.24 -4.56 5.04
CA GLY A 82 -0.01 -5.23 6.32
C GLY A 82 -1.07 -6.28 6.65
N ASP A 83 -0.69 -7.33 7.38
CA ASP A 83 -1.64 -8.29 7.95
C ASP A 83 -2.38 -7.65 9.14
N VAL A 84 -3.43 -6.88 8.82
CA VAL A 84 -4.25 -6.15 9.80
C VAL A 84 -5.01 -7.08 10.74
N VAL A 85 -5.29 -8.32 10.34
CA VAL A 85 -5.95 -9.31 11.20
C VAL A 85 -4.98 -9.79 12.28
N ALA A 86 -3.74 -10.13 11.89
CA ALA A 86 -2.71 -10.45 12.86
C ALA A 86 -2.44 -9.28 13.81
N LEU A 87 -2.35 -8.06 13.26
CA LEU A 87 -2.18 -6.83 14.04
C LEU A 87 -3.29 -6.63 15.07
N TYR A 88 -4.54 -6.74 14.64
CA TYR A 88 -5.72 -6.65 15.52
C TYR A 88 -5.67 -7.68 16.65
N ASN A 89 -5.32 -8.94 16.34
CA ASN A 89 -5.25 -10.00 17.35
C ASN A 89 -4.16 -9.71 18.38
N PHE A 90 -2.96 -9.28 17.95
CA PHE A 90 -1.88 -8.93 18.88
C PHE A 90 -2.23 -7.75 19.78
N MET A 91 -2.84 -6.70 19.22
CA MET A 91 -3.23 -5.53 20.01
C MET A 91 -4.42 -5.80 20.94
N THR A 92 -5.33 -6.69 20.57
CA THR A 92 -6.49 -7.05 21.40
C THR A 92 -6.10 -7.99 22.54
N ALA A 93 -5.17 -8.91 22.30
CA ALA A 93 -4.66 -9.81 23.33
C ALA A 93 -3.59 -9.15 24.23
N GLY A 94 -2.95 -8.09 23.73
CA GLY A 94 -1.85 -7.42 24.40
C GLY A 94 -2.06 -5.91 24.49
N HIS A 95 -1.10 -5.16 23.97
CA HIS A 95 -1.00 -3.70 24.11
C HIS A 95 -0.91 -3.01 22.74
N TRP A 96 -1.33 -1.74 22.66
CA TRP A 96 -1.29 -0.96 21.41
C TRP A 96 0.14 -0.79 20.87
N SER A 97 1.16 -0.85 21.74
CA SER A 97 2.56 -0.71 21.38
C SER A 97 3.06 -1.81 20.43
N PHE A 98 2.41 -2.99 20.39
CA PHE A 98 2.68 -4.00 19.36
C PHE A 98 2.34 -3.48 17.97
N GLY A 99 1.24 -2.73 17.84
CA GLY A 99 0.87 -2.09 16.58
C GLY A 99 1.83 -0.98 16.18
N ALA A 100 2.24 -0.15 17.15
CA ALA A 100 3.24 0.89 16.90
C ALA A 100 4.57 0.29 16.44
N SER A 101 5.03 -0.79 17.06
CA SER A 101 6.24 -1.52 16.65
C SER A 101 6.12 -2.09 15.23
N PHE A 102 4.95 -2.64 14.87
CA PHE A 102 4.68 -3.10 13.51
C PHE A 102 4.78 -1.96 12.50
N PHE A 103 4.07 -0.84 12.70
CA PHE A 103 4.11 0.30 11.78
C PHE A 103 5.49 0.97 11.72
N LYS A 104 6.20 1.08 12.85
CA LYS A 104 7.59 1.57 12.89
C LYS A 104 8.47 0.73 11.96
N LYS A 105 8.31 -0.60 11.99
CA LYS A 105 9.04 -1.51 11.12
C LYS A 105 8.57 -1.44 9.66
N PHE A 106 7.26 -1.29 9.43
CA PHE A 106 6.65 -1.17 8.11
C PHE A 106 7.21 0.05 7.35
N LEU A 107 7.13 1.23 7.97
CA LEU A 107 7.64 2.49 7.41
C LEU A 107 9.16 2.45 7.22
N ASN A 108 9.90 1.78 8.11
CA ASN A 108 11.33 1.55 7.92
C ASN A 108 11.66 0.69 6.69
N LEU A 109 10.80 -0.27 6.33
CA LEU A 109 10.97 -1.06 5.11
C LEU A 109 10.70 -0.20 3.87
N GLU A 110 9.61 0.55 3.85
CA GLU A 110 9.28 1.48 2.74
C GLU A 110 10.38 2.51 2.52
N TYR A 111 10.85 3.11 3.61
CA TYR A 111 11.97 4.05 3.56
C TYR A 111 13.24 3.40 3.02
N LEU A 112 13.51 2.14 3.40
CA LEU A 112 14.64 1.39 2.86
C LEU A 112 14.49 1.13 1.35
N VAL A 113 13.29 0.80 0.88
CA VAL A 113 13.00 0.60 -0.56
C VAL A 113 13.18 1.90 -1.33
N ALA A 114 12.66 3.01 -0.81
CA ALA A 114 12.75 4.32 -1.44
C ALA A 114 14.17 4.86 -1.56
N THR A 115 14.98 4.62 -0.53
CA THR A 115 16.35 5.14 -0.42
C THR A 115 17.41 4.09 -0.74
N TYR A 116 17.02 2.97 -1.37
CA TYR A 116 17.89 1.82 -1.57
C TYR A 116 19.11 2.22 -2.43
N LYS A 117 20.32 1.87 -1.98
CA LYS A 117 21.57 2.34 -2.61
C LYS A 117 21.88 1.65 -3.93
N LYS A 118 21.24 0.50 -4.18
CA LYS A 118 21.40 -0.29 -5.40
C LYS A 118 20.09 -0.24 -6.19
N PRO A 119 20.13 -0.53 -7.50
CA PRO A 119 18.93 -0.74 -8.27
C PRO A 119 18.03 -1.81 -7.63
N LEU A 120 16.80 -1.42 -7.30
CA LEU A 120 15.71 -2.32 -6.90
C LEU A 120 14.63 -2.25 -7.97
N VAL A 121 14.27 -3.43 -8.51
CA VAL A 121 13.23 -3.61 -9.51
C VAL A 121 12.04 -4.32 -8.85
N ALA A 122 10.95 -3.59 -8.65
CA ALA A 122 9.68 -4.16 -8.23
C ALA A 122 8.93 -4.69 -9.46
N LEU A 123 8.76 -6.01 -9.53
CA LEU A 123 7.91 -6.68 -10.51
C LEU A 123 6.53 -6.89 -9.88
N THR A 124 5.62 -5.98 -10.18
CA THR A 124 4.34 -5.85 -9.52
C THR A 124 3.22 -6.35 -10.42
N ASP A 125 2.86 -7.63 -10.29
CA ASP A 125 1.79 -8.29 -11.05
C ASP A 125 0.66 -8.71 -10.10
N GLY A 126 -0.58 -8.36 -10.45
CA GLY A 126 -1.77 -8.61 -9.62
C GLY A 126 -2.10 -7.50 -8.61
N MET A 127 -2.87 -7.84 -7.58
CA MET A 127 -3.37 -6.88 -6.59
C MET A 127 -2.25 -6.20 -5.79
N VAL A 128 -2.36 -4.89 -5.63
CA VAL A 128 -1.51 -4.01 -4.81
C VAL A 128 -2.44 -3.17 -3.95
N MET A 129 -2.43 -3.37 -2.63
CA MET A 129 -3.33 -2.61 -1.76
C MET A 129 -2.61 -2.02 -0.57
N GLY A 130 -3.00 -0.81 -0.19
CA GLY A 130 -2.45 -0.11 0.97
C GLY A 130 -0.93 -0.08 0.97
N GLY A 131 -0.32 -0.50 2.08
CA GLY A 131 1.15 -0.60 2.21
C GLY A 131 1.86 -1.49 1.18
N GLY A 132 1.13 -2.27 0.37
CA GLY A 132 1.68 -2.93 -0.82
C GLY A 132 2.18 -1.93 -1.85
N ALA A 133 1.57 -0.74 -1.92
CA ALA A 133 2.01 0.39 -2.72
C ALA A 133 3.33 0.95 -2.18
N GLY A 134 3.50 1.21 -0.89
CA GLY A 134 4.74 1.73 -0.33
C GLY A 134 5.94 0.82 -0.55
N VAL A 135 5.77 -0.50 -0.39
CA VAL A 135 6.87 -1.45 -0.62
C VAL A 135 7.24 -1.65 -2.10
N SER A 136 6.45 -1.13 -3.05
CA SER A 136 6.71 -1.32 -4.49
C SER A 136 6.85 -0.01 -5.28
N MET A 137 5.94 0.94 -5.10
CA MET A 137 5.85 2.19 -5.85
C MET A 137 6.86 3.26 -5.39
N LEU A 138 7.62 2.98 -4.33
CA LEU A 138 8.80 3.74 -3.93
C LEU A 138 10.11 3.21 -4.56
N ALA A 139 10.09 2.03 -5.20
CA ALA A 139 11.27 1.48 -5.84
C ALA A 139 11.75 2.34 -7.01
N ARG A 140 13.04 2.20 -7.39
CA ARG A 140 13.60 2.91 -8.55
C ARG A 140 12.97 2.44 -9.87
N PHE A 141 12.85 1.12 -10.06
CA PHE A 141 12.17 0.54 -11.21
C PHE A 141 10.89 -0.13 -10.75
N LYS A 142 9.77 0.38 -11.24
CA LYS A 142 8.41 0.03 -10.85
C LYS A 142 7.74 -0.55 -12.08
N ILE A 143 7.74 -1.88 -12.19
CA ILE A 143 7.24 -2.60 -13.35
C ILE A 143 5.87 -3.13 -13.01
N ILE A 144 4.90 -2.80 -13.84
CA ILE A 144 3.51 -3.23 -13.70
C ILE A 144 3.04 -3.95 -14.96
N THR A 145 1.90 -4.63 -14.85
CA THR A 145 1.26 -5.38 -15.92
C THR A 145 -0.20 -4.97 -16.09
N GLU A 146 -0.88 -5.54 -17.08
CA GLU A 146 -2.33 -5.45 -17.24
C GLU A 146 -3.14 -6.05 -16.07
N ASN A 147 -2.52 -6.90 -15.24
CA ASN A 147 -3.18 -7.48 -14.07
C ASN A 147 -2.99 -6.63 -12.81
N THR A 148 -2.12 -5.63 -12.84
CA THR A 148 -1.87 -4.77 -11.68
C THR A 148 -3.12 -3.97 -11.37
N VAL A 149 -3.60 -4.09 -10.13
CA VAL A 149 -4.73 -3.31 -9.62
C VAL A 149 -4.33 -2.69 -8.30
N LEU A 150 -4.28 -1.36 -8.26
CA LEU A 150 -3.91 -0.59 -7.07
C LEU A 150 -5.16 -0.03 -6.38
N ALA A 151 -5.25 -0.15 -5.05
CA ALA A 151 -6.32 0.45 -4.25
C ALA A 151 -5.84 0.85 -2.85
N MET A 152 -6.50 1.84 -2.24
CA MET A 152 -6.25 2.28 -0.86
C MET A 152 -7.53 2.15 -0.01
N PRO A 153 -7.91 0.92 0.43
CA PRO A 153 -9.21 0.65 1.04
C PRO A 153 -9.25 0.85 2.57
N GLU A 154 -8.26 1.51 3.19
CA GLU A 154 -8.09 1.57 4.64
C GLU A 154 -9.27 2.23 5.37
N ALA A 155 -9.88 3.26 4.78
CA ALA A 155 -11.05 3.92 5.36
C ALA A 155 -12.25 2.97 5.49
N ALA A 156 -12.37 1.94 4.64
CA ALA A 156 -13.45 0.97 4.70
C ALA A 156 -13.30 -0.04 5.87
N ILE A 157 -12.10 -0.16 6.44
CA ILE A 157 -11.80 -1.04 7.58
C ILE A 157 -11.58 -0.27 8.88
N GLY A 158 -11.94 1.02 8.93
CA GLY A 158 -11.83 1.83 10.14
C GLY A 158 -10.43 2.38 10.39
N SER A 159 -9.53 2.26 9.42
CA SER A 159 -8.18 2.83 9.48
C SER A 159 -8.11 4.16 8.75
N TYR A 160 -6.99 4.83 8.91
CA TYR A 160 -6.55 5.93 8.08
C TYR A 160 -5.72 5.37 6.89
N VAL A 161 -5.79 6.04 5.73
CA VAL A 161 -5.04 5.70 4.50
C VAL A 161 -3.65 6.33 4.58
N GLY A 162 -2.59 5.51 4.58
CA GLY A 162 -1.19 5.97 4.53
C GLY A 162 -0.72 6.34 3.12
N GLU A 163 0.58 6.18 2.85
CA GLU A 163 1.20 6.46 1.54
C GLU A 163 1.02 7.93 1.11
N THR A 164 1.02 8.81 2.10
CA THR A 164 0.75 10.25 1.97
C THR A 164 1.68 10.88 0.95
N TYR A 165 2.96 10.47 0.94
CA TYR A 165 3.92 10.95 -0.05
C TYR A 165 3.49 10.58 -1.48
N LEU A 166 3.16 9.32 -1.76
CA LEU A 166 2.77 8.89 -3.10
C LEU A 166 1.49 9.57 -3.57
N LEU A 167 0.45 9.56 -2.75
CA LEU A 167 -0.87 10.06 -3.12
C LEU A 167 -0.89 11.57 -3.32
N SER A 168 -0.16 12.33 -2.51
CA SER A 168 -0.10 13.79 -2.60
C SER A 168 0.63 14.34 -3.82
N ARG A 169 1.42 13.50 -4.52
CA ARG A 169 2.10 13.84 -5.79
C ARG A 169 1.32 13.44 -7.03
N LEU A 170 0.18 12.78 -6.89
CA LEU A 170 -0.62 12.41 -8.05
C LEU A 170 -1.19 13.65 -8.75
N PRO A 171 -1.47 13.57 -10.06
CA PRO A 171 -2.02 14.69 -10.81
C PRO A 171 -3.30 15.26 -10.17
N GLY A 172 -3.32 16.58 -9.95
CA GLY A 172 -4.46 17.29 -9.40
C GLY A 172 -4.91 16.75 -8.03
N TYR A 173 -6.15 16.27 -7.97
CA TYR A 173 -6.77 15.70 -6.77
C TYR A 173 -7.03 14.19 -6.89
N LEU A 174 -6.28 13.50 -7.76
CA LEU A 174 -6.39 12.06 -7.93
C LEU A 174 -6.03 11.30 -6.63
N GLY A 175 -5.07 11.80 -5.84
CA GLY A 175 -4.73 11.23 -4.54
C GLY A 175 -5.89 11.24 -3.56
N GLU A 176 -6.57 12.38 -3.43
CA GLU A 176 -7.79 12.53 -2.63
C GLU A 176 -8.88 11.57 -3.10
N TYR A 177 -9.10 11.45 -4.41
CA TYR A 177 -10.06 10.49 -4.97
C TYR A 177 -9.75 9.05 -4.54
N LEU A 178 -8.51 8.60 -4.71
CA LEU A 178 -8.15 7.22 -4.41
C LEU A 178 -8.29 6.90 -2.91
N GLY A 179 -7.76 7.74 -2.02
CA GLY A 179 -7.79 7.43 -0.60
C GLY A 179 -9.15 7.67 0.06
N LEU A 180 -9.94 8.65 -0.38
CA LEU A 180 -11.28 8.87 0.20
C LEU A 180 -12.29 7.81 -0.26
N THR A 181 -12.16 7.33 -1.50
CA THR A 181 -13.17 6.43 -2.09
C THR A 181 -12.73 4.96 -2.11
N GLY A 182 -11.44 4.68 -1.91
CA GLY A 182 -10.89 3.33 -2.12
C GLY A 182 -10.96 2.86 -3.58
N ALA A 183 -11.11 3.78 -4.53
CA ALA A 183 -11.18 3.47 -5.95
C ALA A 183 -9.92 2.73 -6.43
N GLN A 184 -10.11 1.93 -7.48
CA GLN A 184 -9.06 1.12 -8.06
C GLN A 184 -8.47 1.80 -9.30
N LEU A 185 -7.15 1.72 -9.45
CA LEU A 185 -6.46 1.99 -10.70
C LEU A 185 -5.99 0.68 -11.31
N ASP A 186 -6.25 0.48 -12.60
CA ASP A 186 -5.61 -0.60 -13.36
C ASP A 186 -4.20 -0.22 -13.83
N GLY A 187 -3.47 -1.20 -14.36
CA GLY A 187 -2.10 -0.99 -14.82
C GLY A 187 -1.94 0.16 -15.83
N ALA A 188 -2.92 0.37 -16.73
CA ALA A 188 -2.83 1.47 -17.69
C ALA A 188 -2.98 2.84 -17.01
N GLU A 189 -3.80 2.93 -15.97
CA GLU A 189 -3.98 4.15 -15.18
C GLU A 189 -2.77 4.42 -14.27
N ILE A 190 -2.20 3.39 -13.65
CA ILE A 190 -1.02 3.49 -12.76
C ILE A 190 0.19 4.05 -13.50
N ILE A 191 0.45 3.62 -14.74
CA ILE A 191 1.55 4.18 -15.54
C ILE A 191 1.22 5.60 -16.02
N ALA A 192 -0.04 5.87 -16.40
CA ALA A 192 -0.46 7.17 -16.90
C ALA A 192 -0.42 8.27 -15.83
N CYS A 193 -0.67 7.95 -14.55
CA CYS A 193 -0.53 8.90 -13.45
C CYS A 193 0.89 8.99 -12.84
N GLY A 194 1.85 8.23 -13.37
CA GLY A 194 3.26 8.29 -12.95
C GLY A 194 3.61 7.48 -11.69
N LEU A 195 2.71 6.63 -11.18
CA LEU A 195 3.01 5.76 -10.05
C LEU A 195 4.02 4.67 -10.41
N ALA A 196 3.95 4.14 -11.63
CA ALA A 196 4.91 3.17 -12.15
C ALA A 196 5.87 3.79 -13.17
N THR A 197 6.97 3.08 -13.47
CA THR A 197 7.96 3.51 -14.46
C THR A 197 7.79 2.84 -15.82
N HIS A 198 7.34 1.58 -15.82
CA HIS A 198 7.24 0.78 -17.03
C HIS A 198 6.00 -0.13 -16.96
N PHE A 199 5.36 -0.28 -18.11
CA PHE A 199 4.29 -1.25 -18.33
C PHE A 199 4.82 -2.40 -19.19
N VAL A 200 4.69 -3.63 -18.70
CA VAL A 200 5.14 -4.85 -19.38
C VAL A 200 3.99 -5.84 -19.38
N ARG A 201 3.74 -6.52 -20.50
CA ARG A 201 2.66 -7.52 -20.54
C ARG A 201 2.98 -8.69 -19.61
N SER A 202 2.00 -9.18 -18.87
CA SER A 202 2.18 -10.27 -17.90
C SER A 202 2.86 -11.51 -18.50
N LYS A 203 2.52 -11.86 -19.75
CA LYS A 203 3.15 -12.96 -20.49
C LYS A 203 4.66 -12.80 -20.75
N ASP A 204 5.14 -11.56 -20.80
CA ASP A 204 6.54 -11.22 -21.07
C ASP A 204 7.34 -11.04 -19.76
N LEU A 205 6.67 -11.00 -18.60
CA LEU A 205 7.27 -10.71 -17.29
C LEU A 205 8.31 -11.75 -16.86
N GLN A 206 8.07 -13.03 -17.14
CA GLN A 206 9.03 -14.09 -16.82
C GLN A 206 10.31 -13.98 -17.66
N GLN A 207 10.18 -13.57 -18.93
CA GLN A 207 11.33 -13.35 -19.81
C GLN A 207 12.13 -12.14 -19.36
N LEU A 208 11.46 -11.06 -18.96
CA LEU A 208 12.10 -9.90 -18.35
C LEU A 208 12.86 -10.28 -17.07
N GLU A 209 12.24 -11.05 -16.17
CA GLU A 209 12.90 -11.49 -14.94
C GLU A 209 14.15 -12.34 -15.21
N ASN A 210 14.10 -13.23 -16.21
CA ASN A 210 15.25 -14.03 -16.62
C ASN A 210 16.38 -13.13 -17.16
N ALA A 211 16.05 -12.19 -18.05
CA ALA A 211 17.02 -11.24 -18.59
C ALA A 211 17.64 -10.34 -17.51
N LEU A 212 16.84 -9.86 -16.55
CA LEU A 212 17.33 -9.12 -15.38
C LEU A 212 18.25 -9.99 -14.51
N SER A 213 17.98 -11.29 -14.38
CA SER A 213 18.76 -12.21 -13.57
C SER A 213 20.17 -12.46 -14.13
N GLU A 214 20.40 -12.20 -15.41
CA GLU A 214 21.71 -12.34 -16.07
C GLU A 214 22.57 -11.07 -15.95
N MET A 215 22.03 -9.99 -15.39
CA MET A 215 22.76 -8.73 -15.28
C MET A 215 23.92 -8.80 -14.29
N ALA A 216 25.03 -8.16 -14.68
CA ALA A 216 26.24 -8.00 -13.86
C ALA A 216 26.59 -6.53 -13.56
N THR A 217 25.68 -5.60 -13.89
CA THR A 217 25.86 -4.16 -13.72
C THR A 217 24.86 -3.59 -12.71
N SER A 218 25.26 -2.53 -12.01
CA SER A 218 24.37 -1.70 -11.19
C SER A 218 24.02 -0.38 -11.88
N GLU A 219 24.46 -0.19 -13.12
CA GLU A 219 24.22 1.03 -13.88
C GLU A 219 22.75 1.13 -14.28
N THR A 220 22.12 2.22 -13.84
CA THR A 220 20.67 2.39 -13.99
C THR A 220 20.26 2.58 -15.44
N ILE A 221 21.14 3.12 -16.28
CA ILE A 221 20.92 3.29 -17.72
C ILE A 221 20.82 1.93 -18.41
N GLU A 222 21.75 1.01 -18.15
CA GLU A 222 21.75 -0.33 -18.73
C GLU A 222 20.52 -1.14 -18.31
N ILE A 223 20.16 -1.08 -17.03
CA ILE A 223 18.95 -1.74 -16.49
C ILE A 223 17.70 -1.18 -17.18
N SER A 224 17.59 0.15 -17.31
CA SER A 224 16.47 0.80 -18.00
C SER A 224 16.39 0.40 -19.47
N GLN A 225 17.54 0.33 -20.17
CA GLN A 225 17.62 -0.10 -21.56
C GLN A 225 17.17 -1.56 -21.73
N LEU A 226 17.54 -2.45 -20.80
CA LEU A 226 17.08 -3.84 -20.82
C LEU A 226 15.56 -3.92 -20.62
N ILE A 227 15.01 -3.22 -19.62
CA ILE A 227 13.57 -3.18 -19.35
C ILE A 227 12.80 -2.62 -20.55
N SER A 228 13.33 -1.59 -21.21
CA SER A 228 12.70 -0.93 -22.37
C SER A 228 12.44 -1.89 -23.54
N LYS A 229 13.20 -2.98 -23.67
CA LYS A 229 12.98 -4.02 -24.70
C LYS A 229 11.68 -4.80 -24.49
N PHE A 230 11.14 -4.79 -23.27
CA PHE A 230 9.93 -5.51 -22.88
C PHE A 230 8.70 -4.60 -22.70
N VAL A 231 8.87 -3.28 -22.88
CA VAL A 231 7.78 -2.32 -22.66
C VAL A 231 6.64 -2.57 -23.65
N GLY A 232 5.46 -2.80 -23.10
CA GLY A 232 4.21 -2.90 -23.85
C GLY A 232 3.48 -1.56 -23.93
N LYS A 233 2.54 -1.46 -24.87
CA LYS A 233 1.61 -0.32 -24.92
C LYS A 233 0.43 -0.59 -23.97
N PRO A 234 0.24 0.21 -22.91
CA PRO A 234 -0.95 0.11 -22.07
C PRO A 234 -2.20 0.53 -22.86
N ASN A 235 -3.36 -0.02 -22.50
CA ASN A 235 -4.65 0.36 -23.07
C ASN A 235 -5.46 1.15 -22.04
N LEU A 236 -5.40 2.48 -22.12
CA LEU A 236 -6.15 3.36 -21.23
C LEU A 236 -7.63 3.39 -21.65
N LYS A 237 -8.53 2.95 -20.76
CA LYS A 237 -9.97 2.89 -21.01
C LYS A 237 -10.57 4.29 -21.07
N GLN A 238 -11.62 4.47 -21.88
CA GLN A 238 -12.37 5.73 -21.92
C GLN A 238 -12.95 6.10 -20.53
N SER A 239 -13.35 5.11 -19.75
CA SER A 239 -13.85 5.24 -18.38
C SER A 239 -12.75 5.34 -17.32
N SER A 240 -11.47 5.54 -17.69
CA SER A 240 -10.39 5.69 -16.71
C SER A 240 -10.57 6.95 -15.86
N ALA A 241 -10.06 6.91 -14.63
CA ALA A 241 -9.94 8.07 -13.76
C ALA A 241 -9.10 9.18 -14.40
N ILE A 242 -8.11 8.80 -15.24
CA ILE A 242 -7.25 9.74 -15.99
C ILE A 242 -8.08 10.55 -16.99
N ASN A 243 -8.96 9.90 -17.76
CA ASN A 243 -9.85 10.61 -18.68
C ASN A 243 -10.96 11.39 -17.97
N ARG A 244 -11.19 11.12 -16.67
CA ARG A 244 -12.13 11.82 -15.80
C ARG A 244 -11.43 12.86 -14.92
N LEU A 245 -10.15 13.14 -15.14
CA LEU A 245 -9.35 13.95 -14.21
C LEU A 245 -9.93 15.36 -14.02
N GLU A 246 -10.55 15.95 -15.03
CA GLU A 246 -11.21 17.26 -14.92
C GLU A 246 -12.33 17.25 -13.86
N ILE A 247 -13.23 16.27 -13.92
CA ILE A 247 -14.34 16.15 -12.98
C ILE A 247 -13.88 15.67 -11.60
N VAL A 248 -12.87 14.79 -11.55
CA VAL A 248 -12.20 14.40 -10.30
C VAL A 248 -11.62 15.65 -9.63
N ASN A 249 -10.85 16.47 -10.35
CA ASN A 249 -10.27 17.69 -9.81
C ASN A 249 -11.35 18.65 -9.30
N LYS A 250 -12.42 18.84 -10.08
CA LYS A 250 -13.53 19.71 -9.69
C LYS A 250 -14.22 19.27 -8.39
N CYS A 251 -14.41 17.96 -8.20
CA CYS A 251 -15.14 17.45 -7.02
C CYS A 251 -14.24 17.32 -5.80
N PHE A 252 -13.00 16.82 -5.98
CA PHE A 252 -12.08 16.50 -4.89
C PHE A 252 -11.22 17.70 -4.43
N SER A 253 -11.39 18.87 -5.04
CA SER A 253 -10.77 20.11 -4.58
C SER A 253 -11.48 20.79 -3.40
N GLY A 254 -12.67 20.34 -2.99
CA GLY A 254 -13.45 20.96 -1.91
C GLY A 254 -12.72 20.89 -0.56
N GLU A 255 -12.77 21.94 0.26
CA GLU A 255 -11.92 22.10 1.45
C GLU A 255 -12.15 21.02 2.54
N THR A 256 -13.36 20.50 2.66
CA THR A 256 -13.68 19.45 3.63
C THR A 256 -14.17 18.17 2.96
N VAL A 257 -14.24 17.06 3.69
CA VAL A 257 -14.80 15.80 3.17
C VAL A 257 -16.28 16.00 2.82
N GLU A 258 -16.98 16.81 3.61
CA GLU A 258 -18.35 17.24 3.40
C GLU A 258 -18.50 18.02 2.08
N ASP A 259 -17.62 18.99 1.81
CA ASP A 259 -17.62 19.74 0.54
C ASP A 259 -17.42 18.83 -0.68
N ILE A 260 -16.52 17.85 -0.56
CA ILE A 260 -16.25 16.86 -1.62
C ILE A 260 -17.50 16.01 -1.89
N LEU A 261 -18.16 15.51 -0.84
CA LEU A 261 -19.41 14.76 -0.99
C LEU A 261 -20.51 15.61 -1.66
N LEU A 262 -20.69 16.85 -1.19
CA LEU A 262 -21.66 17.77 -1.79
C LEU A 262 -21.35 18.06 -3.26
N ALA A 263 -20.07 18.18 -3.63
CA ALA A 263 -19.66 18.40 -5.01
C ALA A 263 -19.97 17.20 -5.92
N LEU A 264 -19.79 15.97 -5.42
CA LEU A 264 -20.13 14.73 -6.11
C LEU A 264 -21.65 14.58 -6.27
N GLU A 265 -22.43 14.84 -5.20
CA GLU A 265 -23.90 14.79 -5.22
C GLU A 265 -24.48 15.77 -6.24
N LYS A 266 -23.92 16.99 -6.31
CA LYS A 266 -24.28 17.98 -7.34
C LYS A 266 -24.00 17.50 -8.77
N GLN A 267 -23.04 16.60 -9.02
CA GLN A 267 -22.86 16.06 -10.38
C GLN A 267 -24.04 15.17 -10.78
N ILE A 268 -24.57 14.37 -9.85
CA ILE A 268 -25.76 13.54 -10.06
C ILE A 268 -26.97 14.43 -10.32
N GLU A 269 -27.19 15.46 -9.50
CA GLU A 269 -28.29 16.42 -9.66
C GLU A 269 -28.27 17.15 -11.01
N ASN A 270 -27.07 17.44 -11.52
CA ASN A 270 -26.86 18.05 -12.84
C ASN A 270 -26.96 17.05 -14.00
N GLY A 271 -27.52 15.85 -13.77
CA GLY A 271 -27.79 14.84 -14.80
C GLY A 271 -26.59 13.97 -15.17
N ARG A 272 -25.46 14.07 -14.46
CA ARG A 272 -24.28 13.22 -14.67
C ARG A 272 -24.25 12.07 -13.67
N GLU A 273 -25.15 11.12 -13.86
CA GLU A 273 -25.22 9.90 -13.04
C GLU A 273 -24.27 8.81 -13.57
N GLU A 274 -22.98 9.12 -13.60
CA GLU A 274 -21.97 8.10 -13.92
C GLU A 274 -21.75 7.16 -12.73
N LYS A 275 -21.68 5.85 -13.00
CA LYS A 275 -21.50 4.81 -11.97
C LYS A 275 -20.35 5.09 -10.98
N TRP A 276 -19.23 5.65 -11.44
CA TRP A 276 -18.08 5.92 -10.58
C TRP A 276 -18.35 7.00 -9.52
N ILE A 277 -19.24 7.97 -9.82
CA ILE A 277 -19.63 9.04 -8.88
C ILE A 277 -20.50 8.44 -7.77
N VAL A 278 -21.48 7.62 -8.17
CA VAL A 278 -22.37 6.90 -7.25
C VAL A 278 -21.55 5.96 -6.36
N ASP A 279 -20.63 5.19 -6.94
CA ASP A 279 -19.75 4.28 -6.20
C ASP A 279 -18.83 5.05 -5.22
N ALA A 280 -18.30 6.21 -5.63
CA ALA A 280 -17.49 7.09 -4.77
C ALA A 280 -18.28 7.60 -3.56
N ILE A 281 -19.47 8.17 -3.78
CA ILE A 281 -20.35 8.67 -2.71
C ILE A 281 -20.70 7.53 -1.74
N ASN A 282 -21.11 6.38 -2.27
CA ASN A 282 -21.48 5.22 -1.45
C ASN A 282 -20.30 4.71 -0.63
N SER A 283 -19.10 4.64 -1.22
CA SER A 283 -17.89 4.21 -0.54
C SER A 283 -17.55 5.15 0.62
N MET A 284 -17.50 6.46 0.36
CA MET A 284 -17.22 7.49 1.37
C MET A 284 -18.25 7.44 2.50
N LYS A 285 -19.56 7.41 2.20
CA LYS A 285 -20.63 7.33 3.21
C LYS A 285 -20.61 6.04 4.03
N SER A 286 -19.98 4.98 3.52
CA SER A 286 -19.85 3.69 4.23
C SER A 286 -18.57 3.54 5.05
N SER A 287 -17.60 4.44 4.86
CA SER A 287 -16.28 4.42 5.49
C SER A 287 -16.27 5.12 6.85
N THR A 288 -15.19 4.96 7.63
CA THR A 288 -15.05 5.68 8.91
C THR A 288 -14.99 7.20 8.66
N PRO A 289 -15.88 8.01 9.27
CA PRO A 289 -15.84 9.46 9.15
C PRO A 289 -14.49 10.05 9.61
N THR A 290 -13.96 9.53 10.72
CA THR A 290 -12.67 9.93 11.27
C THR A 290 -11.53 9.64 10.29
N GLY A 291 -11.48 8.42 9.74
CA GLY A 291 -10.42 8.05 8.79
C GLY A 291 -10.41 8.89 7.52
N LEU A 292 -11.59 9.31 7.02
CA LEU A 292 -11.70 10.21 5.87
C LEU A 292 -11.13 11.60 6.17
N LYS A 293 -11.45 12.19 7.32
CA LYS A 293 -10.94 13.53 7.69
C LYS A 293 -9.43 13.50 7.94
N LEU A 294 -8.94 12.48 8.67
CA LEU A 294 -7.51 12.27 8.87
C LEU A 294 -6.77 12.13 7.53
N PHE A 295 -7.34 11.37 6.58
CA PHE A 295 -6.75 11.22 5.24
C PHE A 295 -6.69 12.52 4.46
N LEU A 296 -7.81 13.25 4.38
CA LEU A 296 -7.86 14.49 3.61
C LEU A 296 -6.83 15.51 4.11
N ARG A 297 -6.69 15.67 5.43
CA ARG A 297 -5.67 16.54 6.01
C ARG A 297 -4.27 16.05 5.66
N SER A 298 -3.99 14.77 5.88
CA SER A 298 -2.65 14.22 5.68
C SER A 298 -2.18 14.33 4.23
N VAL A 299 -3.02 13.97 3.25
CA VAL A 299 -2.64 14.06 1.82
C VAL A 299 -2.36 15.50 1.38
N ARG A 300 -3.06 16.48 1.97
CA ARG A 300 -2.82 17.90 1.69
C ARG A 300 -1.56 18.43 2.34
N GLU A 301 -1.33 18.09 3.61
CA GLU A 301 -0.08 18.43 4.30
C GLU A 301 1.13 17.76 3.64
N GLY A 302 0.94 16.52 3.18
CA GLY A 302 1.94 15.74 2.46
C GLY A 302 2.58 16.48 1.30
N ARG A 303 1.83 17.34 0.59
CA ARG A 303 2.36 18.18 -0.51
C ARG A 303 3.51 19.10 -0.06
N ARG A 304 3.57 19.46 1.23
CA ARG A 304 4.57 20.35 1.82
C ARG A 304 5.76 19.60 2.41
N TYR A 305 5.63 18.30 2.66
CA TYR A 305 6.66 17.48 3.28
C TYR A 305 7.42 16.67 2.27
N ASN A 306 8.70 16.41 2.52
CA ASN A 306 9.43 15.37 1.78
C ASN A 306 8.94 13.98 2.22
N GLN A 307 9.53 12.92 1.67
CA GLN A 307 9.11 11.56 1.98
C GLN A 307 9.27 11.22 3.48
N GLU A 308 10.37 11.65 4.10
CA GLU A 308 10.60 11.42 5.53
C GLU A 308 9.54 12.11 6.39
N GLY A 309 9.25 13.38 6.11
CA GLY A 309 8.22 14.14 6.81
C GLY A 309 6.83 13.51 6.68
N CYS A 310 6.49 12.98 5.50
CA CYS A 310 5.25 12.22 5.31
C CYS A 310 5.22 10.95 6.17
N MET A 311 6.31 10.18 6.22
CA MET A 311 6.37 8.96 7.04
C MET A 311 6.30 9.25 8.55
N LEU A 312 6.90 10.35 9.01
CA LEU A 312 6.79 10.82 10.39
C LEU A 312 5.33 11.18 10.74
N LEU A 313 4.67 11.94 9.85
CA LEU A 313 3.26 12.29 9.97
C LEU A 313 2.37 11.04 10.04
N GLU A 314 2.54 10.12 9.08
CA GLU A 314 1.79 8.87 9.01
C GLU A 314 1.96 8.03 10.28
N TYR A 315 3.18 7.95 10.81
CA TYR A 315 3.45 7.22 12.05
C TYR A 315 2.76 7.83 13.27
N ALA A 316 2.74 9.17 13.39
CA ALA A 316 2.04 9.84 14.47
C ALA A 316 0.53 9.57 14.41
N VAL A 317 -0.08 9.79 13.24
CA VAL A 317 -1.52 9.58 13.03
C VAL A 317 -1.92 8.13 13.29
N ILE A 318 -1.19 7.16 12.73
CA ILE A 318 -1.54 5.74 12.91
C ILE A 318 -1.40 5.29 14.36
N CYS A 319 -0.44 5.86 15.13
CA CYS A 319 -0.32 5.60 16.56
C CYS A 319 -1.58 6.05 17.32
N HIS A 320 -2.14 7.23 17.01
CA HIS A 320 -3.40 7.66 17.61
C HIS A 320 -4.58 6.78 17.22
N VAL A 321 -4.64 6.34 15.96
CA VAL A 321 -5.68 5.42 15.47
C VAL A 321 -5.67 4.09 16.23
N ILE A 322 -4.51 3.44 16.36
CA ILE A 322 -4.40 2.15 17.07
C ILE A 322 -4.55 2.29 18.59
N ARG A 323 -4.24 3.47 19.16
CA ARG A 323 -4.46 3.78 20.58
C ARG A 323 -5.91 4.11 20.90
N ARG A 324 -6.77 4.24 19.90
CA ARG A 324 -8.16 4.66 20.03
C ARG A 324 -8.30 6.05 20.67
N THR A 325 -7.37 6.96 20.38
CA THR A 325 -7.34 8.30 20.99
C THR A 325 -8.65 9.06 20.79
N VAL A 326 -9.25 8.92 19.60
CA VAL A 326 -10.50 9.61 19.23
C VAL A 326 -11.62 8.65 18.84
N SER A 327 -11.29 7.43 18.43
CA SER A 327 -12.27 6.47 17.90
C SER A 327 -11.79 5.03 18.03
N ASN A 328 -12.73 4.10 18.20
CA ASN A 328 -12.47 2.66 18.18
C ASN A 328 -12.68 2.03 16.79
N ASP A 329 -12.78 2.85 15.73
CA ASP A 329 -13.19 2.42 14.40
C ASP A 329 -12.25 1.38 13.79
N PHE A 330 -10.93 1.46 13.99
CA PHE A 330 -9.98 0.46 13.50
C PHE A 330 -10.35 -0.95 13.96
N TYR A 331 -10.60 -1.12 15.27
CA TYR A 331 -10.93 -2.42 15.84
C TYR A 331 -12.31 -2.90 15.38
N LYS A 332 -13.30 -2.00 15.36
CA LYS A 332 -14.66 -2.33 14.90
C LYS A 332 -14.69 -2.70 13.43
N GLY A 333 -13.96 -1.96 12.59
CA GLY A 333 -13.89 -2.14 11.15
C GLY A 333 -13.19 -3.45 10.78
N VAL A 334 -12.01 -3.72 11.36
CA VAL A 334 -11.32 -5.01 11.19
C VAL A 334 -12.20 -6.17 11.65
N ASN A 335 -12.79 -6.07 12.84
CA ASN A 335 -13.67 -7.12 13.36
C ASN A 335 -14.90 -7.36 12.47
N ALA A 336 -15.57 -6.31 12.00
CA ALA A 336 -16.78 -6.45 11.19
C ALA A 336 -16.49 -6.91 9.75
N LYS A 337 -15.49 -6.32 9.09
CA LYS A 337 -15.20 -6.59 7.68
C LYS A 337 -14.39 -7.86 7.46
N LEU A 338 -13.35 -8.11 8.25
CA LEU A 338 -12.40 -9.18 7.98
C LEU A 338 -12.71 -10.44 8.78
N LEU A 339 -12.99 -10.31 10.08
CA LEU A 339 -13.36 -11.45 10.93
C LEU A 339 -14.86 -11.78 10.81
N GLY A 340 -15.70 -10.76 10.75
CA GLY A 340 -17.15 -10.83 10.68
C GLY A 340 -17.71 -11.12 9.28
N LYS A 341 -16.85 -11.43 8.30
CA LYS A 341 -17.22 -11.76 6.91
C LYS A 341 -18.02 -10.65 6.20
N GLY A 342 -17.57 -9.40 6.32
CA GLY A 342 -18.12 -8.27 5.57
C GLY A 342 -19.32 -7.57 6.20
N LYS A 343 -19.58 -7.74 7.50
CA LYS A 343 -20.61 -6.99 8.22
C LYS A 343 -20.35 -5.48 8.14
N LYS A 344 -21.43 -4.69 8.22
CA LYS A 344 -21.34 -3.22 8.29
C LYS A 344 -20.80 -2.82 9.67
N PRO A 345 -19.68 -2.09 9.76
CA PRO A 345 -19.17 -1.59 11.02
C PRO A 345 -20.04 -0.45 11.56
N GLU A 346 -20.09 -0.33 12.89
CA GLU A 346 -20.78 0.77 13.58
C GLU A 346 -19.77 1.83 14.02
N TRP A 347 -19.52 2.78 13.11
CA TRP A 347 -18.55 3.85 13.29
C TRP A 347 -18.91 4.78 14.46
N GLN A 348 -17.90 5.23 15.19
CA GLN A 348 -18.00 6.22 16.25
C GLN A 348 -16.85 7.22 16.14
N PRO A 349 -17.12 8.48 15.75
CA PRO A 349 -18.42 9.04 15.38
C PRO A 349 -19.07 8.41 14.13
N SER A 350 -20.41 8.42 14.07
CA SER A 350 -21.16 7.72 13.00
C SER A 350 -21.38 8.55 11.73
N LYS A 351 -21.08 9.86 11.78
CA LYS A 351 -21.23 10.81 10.68
C LYS A 351 -20.07 11.81 10.66
N LEU A 352 -19.85 12.46 9.52
CA LEU A 352 -18.77 13.42 9.33
C LEU A 352 -18.92 14.66 10.22
N GLU A 353 -20.14 15.15 10.39
CA GLU A 353 -20.44 16.37 11.17
C GLU A 353 -20.17 16.19 12.67
N LEU A 354 -20.07 14.93 13.12
CA LEU A 354 -19.77 14.57 14.51
C LEU A 354 -18.26 14.40 14.76
N VAL A 355 -17.43 14.48 13.72
CA VAL A 355 -15.97 14.51 13.85
C VAL A 355 -15.55 15.96 13.96
N GLU A 356 -15.32 16.41 15.19
CA GLU A 356 -14.89 17.76 15.52
C GLU A 356 -13.43 18.00 15.11
N GLU A 357 -13.07 19.24 14.79
CA GLU A 357 -11.70 19.59 14.38
C GLU A 357 -10.67 19.26 15.47
N GLU A 358 -11.03 19.42 16.75
CA GLU A 358 -10.15 19.06 17.87
C GLU A 358 -9.81 17.56 17.88
N MET A 359 -10.73 16.70 17.45
CA MET A 359 -10.45 15.27 17.31
C MET A 359 -9.41 15.02 16.23
N VAL A 360 -9.54 15.73 15.09
CA VAL A 360 -8.56 15.65 14.00
C VAL A 360 -7.21 16.17 14.50
N GLU A 361 -7.14 17.40 15.04
CA GLU A 361 -5.90 18.01 15.57
C GLU A 361 -5.17 17.11 16.56
N ARG A 362 -5.90 16.47 17.47
CA ARG A 362 -5.32 15.56 18.46
C ARG A 362 -4.57 14.38 17.83
N CYS A 363 -4.99 13.91 16.66
CA CYS A 363 -4.30 12.83 15.95
C CYS A 363 -3.03 13.28 15.20
N PHE A 364 -2.82 14.58 15.02
CA PHE A 364 -1.62 15.17 14.43
C PHE A 364 -0.65 15.70 15.48
N GLY A 365 -1.06 15.70 16.75
CA GLY A 365 -0.23 16.07 17.88
C GLY A 365 0.78 15.00 18.27
N ARG A 366 1.61 15.33 19.25
CA ARG A 366 2.54 14.38 19.87
C ARG A 366 1.77 13.37 20.71
N VAL A 367 2.24 12.14 20.72
CA VAL A 367 1.73 11.11 21.62
C VAL A 367 2.40 11.26 23.00
N ASP A 368 1.62 11.69 23.99
CA ASP A 368 2.09 11.94 25.36
C ASP A 368 2.04 10.67 26.24
N GLU A 369 2.84 9.65 25.90
CA GLU A 369 3.05 8.47 26.74
C GLU A 369 4.51 8.01 26.74
N ALA A 370 4.98 7.49 27.88
CA ALA A 370 6.38 7.10 28.09
C ALA A 370 6.87 5.99 27.14
N GLU A 371 5.96 5.14 26.64
CA GLU A 371 6.26 4.00 25.79
C GLU A 371 6.25 4.34 24.29
N TRP A 372 5.82 5.57 23.94
CA TRP A 372 5.85 6.03 22.57
C TRP A 372 7.22 6.63 22.23
N GLU A 373 7.83 6.11 21.18
CA GLU A 373 9.00 6.71 20.56
C GLU A 373 8.64 7.23 19.18
N PRO A 374 9.11 8.43 18.79
CA PRO A 374 8.96 8.90 17.43
C PRO A 374 9.62 7.93 16.44
N LEU A 375 9.11 7.92 15.21
CA LEU A 375 9.70 7.12 14.14
C LEU A 375 11.14 7.61 13.89
N GLN A 376 12.09 6.70 14.07
CA GLN A 376 13.49 6.94 13.72
C GLN A 376 13.77 6.28 12.38
N LEU A 377 14.06 7.10 11.38
CA LEU A 377 14.52 6.63 10.07
C LEU A 377 16.05 6.61 10.05
N PRO A 378 16.69 5.53 9.58
CA PRO A 378 18.14 5.44 9.55
C PRO A 378 18.73 6.50 8.61
N PRO A 379 19.93 7.04 8.88
CA PRO A 379 20.58 7.96 7.95
C PRO A 379 20.90 7.25 6.63
N ARG A 380 20.62 7.92 5.50
CA ARG A 380 20.86 7.38 4.15
C ARG A 380 21.65 8.41 3.34
N SER A 381 22.82 8.02 2.86
CA SER A 381 23.79 8.88 2.16
C SER A 381 23.30 9.46 0.83
N ASN A 382 22.17 8.99 0.30
CA ASN A 382 21.70 9.31 -1.05
C ASN A 382 20.55 10.34 -1.05
N LEU A 383 20.12 10.80 0.12
CA LEU A 383 19.17 11.89 0.22
C LEU A 383 19.93 13.20 0.23
N VAL A 384 19.66 14.06 -0.74
CA VAL A 384 20.06 15.46 -0.66
C VAL A 384 19.39 16.02 0.59
N GLN A 385 20.20 16.46 1.55
CA GLN A 385 19.72 17.06 2.79
C GLN A 385 19.01 18.38 2.48
N ASP A 386 17.68 18.37 2.40
CA ASP A 386 16.91 19.59 2.66
C ASP A 386 16.79 19.76 4.17
N ASN A 387 17.82 20.38 4.75
CA ASN A 387 17.87 20.78 6.16
C ASN A 387 16.83 21.86 6.42
N ASN A 388 15.57 21.49 6.74
CA ASN A 388 14.62 22.47 7.30
C ASN A 388 13.38 21.89 8.03
N MET A 389 13.45 20.72 8.66
CA MET A 389 12.22 20.11 9.22
C MET A 389 12.31 19.48 10.61
N ALA A 390 13.38 19.71 11.37
CA ALA A 390 13.50 19.15 12.73
C ALA A 390 12.87 20.01 13.85
N SER A 391 12.09 21.06 13.54
CA SER A 391 11.57 21.97 14.57
C SER A 391 10.07 22.23 14.53
N LYS A 392 9.27 21.43 13.80
CA LYS A 392 7.81 21.63 13.67
C LYS A 392 6.94 20.38 13.71
N LEU A 393 7.52 19.22 14.03
CA LEU A 393 6.82 18.01 14.47
C LEU A 393 7.31 17.69 15.88
#